data_AF-A0A1X7SM51-F1
#
_entry.id   AF-A0A1X7SM51-F1
#
_cell.length_a   1.000
_cell.length_b   1.000
_cell.length_c   1.000
_cell.angle_alpha   90.00
_cell.angle_beta   90.00
_cell.angle_gamma   90.00
#
_symmetry.space_group_name_H-M   'P 1'
#
loop_
_entity.id
_entity.type
_entity.pdbx_description
1 polymer ?
#
loop_
_entity_poly.entity_id
_entity_poly.type
_entity_poly.pdbx_seq_one_letter_code
_entity_poly.pdbx_strand_id
1 'polypeptide(L)'
;MRLKFEKTFITVGSIMLKNPQLPSINDIKSVLRFCNKALRPQLAQCKNIHEILELISDNSSFGDISLLEYLVNQFNIEEAKPVIKEYKEAVEEFKEMRLSRIFNEQFLHASERMIIVVDEDMNGLIYKDVQELLPDHVRAVNVIRYGRDGDSMLGVWKQKSSANSVGKTSQTT
;
A
#
# COMPACT_ATOMS: atom_id res chain seq x y z
N MET A 1 -8.94 -9.57 -2.53
CA MET A 1 -7.65 -8.94 -2.24
C MET A 1 -7.48 -8.53 -0.79
N ARG A 2 -8.38 -7.72 -0.20
CA ARG A 2 -8.27 -7.36 1.24
C ARG A 2 -8.19 -8.56 2.19
N LEU A 3 -9.04 -9.57 1.99
CA LEU A 3 -8.95 -10.83 2.77
C LEU A 3 -7.60 -11.56 2.60
N LYS A 4 -6.99 -11.51 1.41
CA LYS A 4 -5.67 -12.12 1.16
C LYS A 4 -4.56 -11.32 1.86
N PHE A 5 -4.68 -9.98 1.88
CA PHE A 5 -3.79 -9.10 2.64
C PHE A 5 -3.84 -9.40 4.15
N GLU A 6 -5.03 -9.39 4.75
CA GLU A 6 -5.18 -9.70 6.18
C GLU A 6 -4.68 -11.11 6.51
N LYS A 7 -5.00 -12.10 5.66
CA LYS A 7 -4.51 -13.47 5.80
C LYS A 7 -2.97 -13.54 5.76
N THR A 8 -2.31 -12.73 4.94
CA THR A 8 -0.84 -12.66 4.90
C THR A 8 -0.27 -12.26 6.26
N PHE A 9 -0.79 -11.20 6.88
CA PHE A 9 -0.34 -10.76 8.21
C PHE A 9 -0.60 -11.81 9.29
N ILE A 10 -1.79 -12.42 9.30
CA ILE A 10 -2.13 -13.49 10.26
C ILE A 10 -1.21 -14.70 10.11
N THR A 11 -0.93 -15.10 8.86
CA THR A 11 -0.08 -16.26 8.56
C THR A 11 1.36 -15.98 8.98
N VAL A 12 1.91 -14.82 8.63
CA VAL A 12 3.26 -14.41 9.06
C VAL A 12 3.35 -14.32 10.58
N GLY A 13 2.36 -13.73 11.26
CA GLY A 13 2.34 -13.67 12.72
C GLY A 13 2.33 -15.06 13.38
N SER A 14 1.58 -16.00 12.80
CA SER A 14 1.56 -17.40 13.27
C SER A 14 2.90 -18.10 13.08
N ILE A 15 3.62 -17.80 11.99
CA ILE A 15 4.98 -18.31 11.73
C ILE A 15 5.96 -17.70 12.74
N MET A 16 5.90 -16.38 12.95
CA MET A 16 6.74 -15.67 13.91
C MET A 16 6.63 -16.28 15.31
N LEU A 17 5.41 -16.51 15.80
CA LEU A 17 5.18 -17.10 17.12
C LEU A 17 5.70 -18.52 17.29
N LYS A 18 5.79 -19.29 16.19
CA LYS A 18 6.34 -20.65 16.20
C LYS A 18 7.86 -20.67 16.08
N ASN A 19 8.48 -19.56 15.67
CA ASN A 19 9.93 -19.47 15.50
C ASN A 19 10.61 -19.36 16.88
N PRO A 20 11.43 -20.35 17.30
CA PRO A 20 12.12 -20.31 18.58
C PRO A 20 13.16 -19.18 18.67
N GLN A 21 13.65 -18.70 17.53
CA GLN A 21 14.61 -17.61 17.42
C GLN A 21 13.94 -16.24 17.29
N LEU A 22 12.62 -16.16 17.48
CA LEU A 22 11.92 -14.89 17.43
C LEU A 22 12.47 -13.95 18.53
N PRO A 23 12.91 -12.73 18.18
CA PRO A 23 13.33 -11.75 19.16
C PRO A 23 12.21 -11.39 20.13
N SER A 24 12.57 -10.78 21.26
CA SER A 24 11.57 -10.29 22.20
C SER A 24 10.73 -9.19 21.55
N ILE A 25 9.51 -9.01 22.07
CA ILE A 25 8.65 -7.92 21.61
C ILE A 25 9.34 -6.54 21.72
N ASN A 26 10.20 -6.34 22.72
CA ASN A 26 10.92 -5.09 22.89
C ASN A 26 11.99 -4.88 21.82
N ASP A 27 12.61 -5.95 21.33
CA ASP A 27 13.58 -5.88 20.22
C ASP A 27 12.86 -5.51 18.92
N ILE A 28 11.71 -6.15 18.66
CA ILE A 28 10.86 -5.85 17.50
C ILE A 28 10.40 -4.39 17.53
N LYS A 29 9.90 -3.91 18.69
CA LYS A 29 9.53 -2.50 18.89
C LYS A 29 10.71 -1.56 18.66
N SER A 30 11.91 -1.94 19.12
CA SER A 30 13.11 -1.12 18.96
C SER A 30 13.47 -0.94 17.50
N VAL A 31 13.45 -2.01 16.70
CA VAL A 31 13.67 -1.96 15.25
C VAL A 31 12.63 -1.05 14.58
N LEU A 32 11.35 -1.28 14.84
CA LEU A 32 10.25 -0.50 14.24
C LEU A 32 10.29 0.98 14.58
N ARG A 33 10.83 1.35 15.75
CA ARG A 33 11.02 2.74 16.18
C ARG A 33 11.91 3.55 15.23
N PHE A 34 12.79 2.88 14.49
CA PHE A 34 13.67 3.48 13.49
C PHE A 34 13.04 3.48 12.09
N CYS A 35 12.23 2.46 11.75
CA CYS A 35 11.59 2.34 10.45
C CYS A 35 10.47 3.37 10.23
N ASN A 36 9.59 3.55 11.23
CA ASN A 36 8.46 4.48 11.10
C ASN A 36 8.24 5.27 12.39
N LYS A 37 8.69 6.53 12.38
CA LYS A 37 8.59 7.42 13.55
C LYS A 37 7.14 7.76 13.91
N ALA A 38 6.22 7.73 12.96
CA ALA A 38 4.80 8.04 13.20
C ALA A 38 4.11 6.95 14.05
N LEU A 39 4.58 5.70 13.97
CA LEU A 39 4.00 4.58 14.72
C LEU A 39 4.42 4.56 16.19
N ARG A 40 5.41 5.34 16.60
CA ARG A 40 6.02 5.27 17.94
C ARG A 40 5.01 5.31 19.11
N PRO A 41 3.99 6.19 19.13
CA PRO A 41 3.04 6.24 20.24
C PRO A 41 2.20 4.97 20.33
N GLN A 42 1.71 4.47 19.19
CA GLN A 42 0.85 3.28 19.12
C GLN A 42 1.67 2.02 19.38
N LEU A 43 2.87 1.93 18.81
CA LEU A 43 3.82 0.84 19.01
C LEU A 43 4.21 0.64 20.48
N ALA A 44 4.27 1.72 21.25
CA ALA A 44 4.54 1.63 22.69
C ALA A 44 3.44 0.84 23.43
N GLN A 45 2.18 0.96 22.98
CA GLN A 45 1.01 0.34 23.60
C GLN A 45 0.83 -1.13 23.24
N CYS A 46 1.39 -1.60 22.12
CA CYS A 46 1.26 -3.00 21.68
C CYS A 46 1.82 -3.98 22.73
N LYS A 47 1.08 -5.03 23.07
CA LYS A 47 1.45 -6.01 24.12
C LYS A 47 1.99 -7.32 23.57
N ASN A 48 1.67 -7.63 22.32
CA ASN A 48 2.06 -8.87 21.65
C ASN A 48 2.40 -8.60 20.18
N ILE A 49 2.91 -9.62 19.49
CA ILE A 49 3.29 -9.53 18.08
C ILE A 49 2.08 -9.29 17.17
N HIS A 50 0.90 -9.83 17.51
CA HIS A 50 -0.31 -9.63 16.71
C HIS A 50 -0.73 -8.17 16.68
N GLU A 51 -0.74 -7.49 17.83
CA GLU A 51 -1.04 -6.05 17.92
C GLU A 51 -0.02 -5.21 17.14
N ILE A 52 1.26 -5.62 17.09
CA ILE A 52 2.28 -4.96 16.26
C ILE A 52 1.99 -5.16 14.77
N LEU A 53 1.65 -6.39 14.36
CA LEU A 53 1.37 -6.71 12.96
C LEU A 53 0.07 -6.07 12.47
N GLU A 54 -0.94 -5.99 13.33
CA GLU A 54 -2.18 -5.24 13.10
C GLU A 54 -1.88 -3.76 12.90
N LEU A 55 -1.10 -3.15 13.79
CA LEU A 55 -0.66 -1.76 13.65
C LEU A 55 0.07 -1.50 12.33
N ILE A 56 0.93 -2.43 11.89
CA ILE A 56 1.62 -2.33 10.60
C ILE A 56 0.61 -2.42 9.45
N SER A 57 -0.27 -3.42 9.47
CA SER A 57 -1.33 -3.62 8.47
C SER A 57 -2.22 -2.39 8.32
N ASP A 58 -2.64 -1.80 9.45
CA ASP A 58 -3.50 -0.63 9.51
C ASP A 58 -2.83 0.65 9.01
N ASN A 59 -1.51 0.64 8.87
CA ASN A 59 -0.74 1.77 8.33
C ASN A 59 -0.06 1.45 6.99
N SER A 60 -0.33 0.28 6.43
CA SER A 60 0.16 -0.18 5.13
C SER A 60 -0.92 0.00 4.06
N SER A 61 -0.51 0.38 2.85
CA SER A 61 -1.36 0.20 1.68
C SER A 61 -1.42 -1.29 1.35
N PHE A 62 -2.44 -1.68 0.59
CA PHE A 62 -2.60 -3.05 0.13
C PHE A 62 -1.39 -3.51 -0.73
N GLY A 63 -0.79 -2.62 -1.53
CA GLY A 63 0.38 -2.95 -2.35
C GLY A 63 1.72 -2.81 -1.62
N ASP A 64 1.79 -2.06 -0.53
CA ASP A 64 3.01 -1.84 0.24
C ASP A 64 3.03 -2.63 1.57
N ILE A 65 3.59 -3.83 1.50
CA ILE A 65 3.95 -4.66 2.66
C ILE A 65 5.44 -4.60 3.00
N SER A 66 6.17 -3.57 2.57
CA SER A 66 7.63 -3.50 2.74
C SER A 66 8.06 -3.52 4.21
N LEU A 67 7.26 -2.94 5.12
CA LEU A 67 7.58 -2.99 6.55
C LEU A 67 7.48 -4.41 7.12
N LEU A 68 6.48 -5.19 6.68
CA LEU A 68 6.33 -6.59 7.06
C LEU A 68 7.50 -7.44 6.50
N GLU A 69 7.82 -7.26 5.22
CA GLU A 69 8.96 -7.92 4.57
C GLU A 69 10.29 -7.59 5.25
N TYR A 70 10.49 -6.31 5.61
CA TYR A 70 11.68 -5.88 6.31
C TYR A 70 11.83 -6.61 7.65
N LEU A 71 10.76 -6.75 8.45
CA LEU A 71 10.82 -7.50 9.71
C LEU A 71 11.15 -8.97 9.49
N VAL A 72 10.51 -9.61 8.49
CA VAL A 72 10.77 -11.01 8.13
C VAL A 72 12.25 -11.22 7.79
N ASN A 73 12.85 -10.30 7.01
CA ASN A 73 14.25 -10.37 6.63
C ASN A 73 15.20 -10.03 7.80
N GLN A 74 14.91 -8.97 8.55
CA GLN A 74 15.72 -8.51 9.68
C GLN A 74 15.87 -9.58 10.77
N PHE A 75 14.83 -10.39 10.98
CA PHE A 75 14.82 -11.46 11.97
C PHE A 75 14.99 -12.86 11.37
N ASN A 76 15.37 -12.93 10.09
CA ASN A 76 15.68 -14.17 9.39
C ASN A 76 14.59 -15.26 9.53
N ILE A 77 13.33 -14.86 9.36
CA ILE A 77 12.17 -15.76 9.45
C ILE A 77 11.95 -16.39 8.08
N GLU A 78 12.79 -17.38 7.75
CA GLU A 78 12.83 -18.02 6.42
C GLU A 78 11.47 -18.58 6.00
N GLU A 79 10.71 -19.16 6.94
CA GLU A 79 9.41 -19.77 6.67
C GLU A 79 8.35 -18.74 6.24
N ALA A 80 8.52 -17.47 6.58
CA ALA A 80 7.61 -16.40 6.21
C ALA A 80 7.90 -15.80 4.82
N LYS A 81 9.13 -15.96 4.30
CA LYS A 81 9.51 -15.40 2.99
C LYS A 81 8.64 -15.89 1.82
N PRO A 82 8.27 -17.18 1.72
CA PRO A 82 7.36 -17.66 0.68
C PRO A 82 5.97 -17.00 0.74
N VAL A 83 5.47 -16.72 1.95
CA VAL A 83 4.15 -16.07 2.15
C VAL A 83 4.19 -14.63 1.63
N ILE A 84 5.26 -13.89 1.94
CA ILE A 84 5.48 -12.53 1.42
C ILE A 84 5.56 -12.54 -0.11
N LYS A 85 6.32 -13.49 -0.68
CA LYS A 85 6.47 -13.63 -2.13
C LYS A 85 5.13 -13.93 -2.81
N GLU A 86 4.38 -14.92 -2.33
CA GLU A 86 3.07 -15.29 -2.89
C GLU A 86 2.09 -14.12 -2.86
N TYR A 87 2.13 -13.32 -1.78
CA TYR A 87 1.29 -12.14 -1.69
C TYR A 87 1.66 -11.09 -2.74
N LYS A 88 2.95 -10.78 -2.89
CA LYS A 88 3.43 -9.83 -3.91
C LYS A 88 3.07 -10.26 -5.32
N GLU A 89 3.26 -11.54 -5.64
CA GLU A 89 2.86 -12.11 -6.93
C GLU A 89 1.36 -11.96 -7.17
N ALA A 90 0.53 -12.23 -6.15
CA ALA A 90 -0.92 -12.05 -6.24
C ALA A 90 -1.35 -10.58 -6.39
N VAL A 91 -0.59 -9.63 -5.85
CA VAL A 91 -0.83 -8.19 -6.07
C VAL A 91 -0.55 -7.83 -7.53
N GLU A 92 0.56 -8.28 -8.10
CA GLU A 92 0.91 -8.00 -9.49
C GLU A 92 -0.08 -8.68 -10.46
N GLU A 93 -0.47 -9.93 -10.23
CA GLU A 93 -1.52 -10.60 -11.02
C GLU A 93 -2.85 -9.86 -10.94
N PHE A 94 -3.22 -9.38 -9.74
CA PHE A 94 -4.44 -8.62 -9.55
C PHE A 94 -4.41 -7.28 -10.30
N LYS A 95 -3.27 -6.57 -10.30
CA LYS A 95 -3.07 -5.36 -11.09
C LYS A 95 -3.26 -5.65 -12.57
N GLU A 96 -2.54 -6.64 -13.11
CA GLU A 96 -2.63 -7.02 -14.52
C GLU A 96 -4.05 -7.40 -14.94
N MET A 97 -4.75 -8.23 -14.15
CA MET A 97 -6.12 -8.65 -14.44
C MET A 97 -7.11 -7.49 -14.39
N ARG A 98 -7.01 -6.59 -13.41
CA ARG A 98 -7.91 -5.43 -13.31
C ARG A 98 -7.67 -4.42 -14.41
N LEU A 99 -6.40 -4.11 -14.68
CA LEU A 99 -6.02 -3.18 -15.74
C LEU A 99 -6.49 -3.71 -17.09
N SER A 100 -6.13 -4.95 -17.43
CA SER A 100 -6.56 -5.56 -18.69
C SER A 100 -8.08 -5.59 -18.84
N ARG A 101 -8.83 -5.90 -17.77
CA ARG A 101 -10.30 -5.88 -17.83
C ARG A 101 -10.87 -4.48 -18.04
N ILE A 102 -10.38 -3.47 -17.30
CA ILE A 102 -10.81 -2.08 -17.46
C ILE A 102 -10.53 -1.59 -18.88
N PHE A 103 -9.35 -1.89 -19.43
CA PHE A 103 -8.96 -1.45 -20.77
C PHE A 103 -9.68 -2.21 -21.89
N ASN A 104 -9.86 -3.52 -21.76
CA ASN A 104 -10.51 -4.35 -22.77
C ASN A 104 -12.03 -4.19 -22.79
N GLU A 105 -12.69 -3.95 -21.64
CA GLU A 105 -14.15 -3.82 -21.58
C GLU A 105 -14.64 -2.39 -21.89
N GLN A 106 -13.82 -1.34 -21.74
CA GLN A 106 -14.34 0.04 -21.78
C GLN A 106 -13.51 1.10 -22.53
N PHE A 107 -12.22 0.90 -22.86
CA PHE A 107 -11.35 2.05 -23.21
C PHE A 107 -10.53 1.98 -24.50
N LEU A 108 -10.64 0.93 -25.30
CA LEU A 108 -9.67 0.72 -26.38
C LEU A 108 -9.69 1.68 -27.58
N HIS A 109 -10.52 2.73 -27.67
CA HIS A 109 -10.49 3.56 -28.90
C HIS A 109 -10.60 5.09 -28.83
N ALA A 110 -10.82 5.78 -27.71
CA ALA A 110 -11.02 7.25 -27.82
C ALA A 110 -10.77 8.17 -26.61
N SER A 111 -10.40 7.69 -25.42
CA SER A 111 -10.32 8.59 -24.25
C SER A 111 -8.91 8.78 -23.71
N GLU A 112 -8.43 10.03 -23.77
CA GLU A 112 -7.18 10.49 -23.15
C GLU A 112 -7.25 10.58 -21.62
N ARG A 113 -8.46 10.48 -21.04
CA ARG A 113 -8.72 10.73 -19.62
C ARG A 113 -9.62 9.67 -19.01
N MET A 114 -9.18 9.13 -17.87
CA MET A 114 -9.93 8.23 -17.00
C MET A 114 -10.31 8.99 -15.72
N ILE A 115 -11.57 8.91 -15.29
CA ILE A 115 -12.05 9.53 -14.04
C ILE A 115 -12.47 8.40 -13.10
N ILE A 116 -11.86 8.35 -11.91
CA ILE A 116 -12.18 7.36 -10.87
C ILE A 116 -12.72 8.12 -9.67
N VAL A 117 -14.01 7.92 -9.39
CA VAL A 117 -14.67 8.48 -8.21
C VAL A 117 -14.47 7.52 -7.06
N VAL A 118 -13.88 8.02 -5.97
CA VAL A 118 -13.65 7.28 -4.72
C VAL A 118 -14.45 7.99 -3.64
N ASP A 119 -15.28 7.23 -2.92
CA ASP A 119 -16.14 7.74 -1.85
C ASP A 119 -15.33 8.40 -0.72
N GLU A 120 -15.88 9.45 -0.09
CA GLU A 120 -15.22 10.25 0.95
C GLU A 120 -15.02 9.46 2.26
N ASP A 121 -15.90 8.51 2.56
CA ASP A 121 -15.81 7.67 3.76
C ASP A 121 -14.62 6.66 3.69
N MET A 122 -13.84 6.68 2.60
CA MET A 122 -12.71 5.79 2.37
C MET A 122 -11.43 6.37 3.01
N ASN A 123 -10.85 5.61 3.94
CA ASN A 123 -9.61 5.98 4.64
C ASN A 123 -8.46 6.30 3.67
N GLY A 124 -7.51 7.16 4.04
CA GLY A 124 -6.43 7.63 3.14
C GLY A 124 -5.54 6.54 2.52
N LEU A 125 -5.60 5.32 3.08
CA LEU A 125 -4.98 4.11 2.54
C LEU A 125 -5.65 3.63 1.26
N ILE A 126 -6.97 3.76 1.15
CA ILE A 126 -7.73 3.32 -0.03
C ILE A 126 -7.41 4.23 -1.24
N TYR A 127 -7.16 5.52 -1.02
CA TYR A 127 -6.67 6.40 -2.07
C TYR A 127 -5.29 5.95 -2.59
N LYS A 128 -4.37 5.58 -1.70
CA LYS A 128 -3.06 5.05 -2.09
C LYS A 128 -3.20 3.74 -2.85
N ASP A 129 -4.07 2.84 -2.38
CA ASP A 129 -4.36 1.58 -3.05
C ASP A 129 -4.87 1.82 -4.48
N VAL A 130 -5.81 2.74 -4.66
CA VAL A 130 -6.32 3.10 -5.99
C VAL A 130 -5.21 3.69 -6.86
N GLN A 131 -4.36 4.55 -6.30
CA GLN A 131 -3.24 5.14 -7.05
C GLN A 131 -2.22 4.09 -7.49
N GLU A 132 -1.89 3.12 -6.62
CA GLU A 132 -0.97 2.01 -6.91
C GLU A 132 -1.53 1.00 -7.92
N LEU A 133 -2.85 0.93 -8.05
CA LEU A 133 -3.52 0.04 -8.99
C LEU A 133 -3.67 0.65 -10.39
N LEU A 134 -3.26 1.91 -10.59
CA LEU A 134 -3.40 2.58 -11.88
C LEU A 134 -2.11 2.50 -12.71
N PRO A 135 -2.23 2.39 -14.04
CA PRO A 135 -1.06 2.38 -14.90
C PRO A 135 -0.36 3.73 -14.92
N ASP A 136 0.95 3.70 -15.17
CA ASP A 136 1.79 4.90 -15.29
C ASP A 136 1.33 5.89 -16.38
N HIS A 137 0.60 5.40 -17.39
CA HIS A 137 0.06 6.25 -18.47
C HIS A 137 -1.23 6.98 -18.08
N VAL A 138 -1.86 6.66 -16.95
CA VAL A 138 -3.00 7.42 -16.41
C VAL A 138 -2.47 8.73 -15.82
N ARG A 139 -2.60 9.80 -16.59
CA ARG A 139 -2.03 11.12 -16.27
C ARG A 139 -2.77 11.91 -15.19
N ALA A 140 -4.01 11.53 -14.89
CA ALA A 140 -4.84 12.23 -13.91
C ALA A 140 -5.85 11.27 -13.27
N VAL A 141 -5.89 11.28 -11.95
CA VAL A 141 -6.92 10.64 -11.13
C VAL A 141 -7.64 11.76 -10.40
N ASN A 142 -8.88 12.01 -10.77
CA ASN A 142 -9.70 13.01 -10.09
C ASN A 142 -10.54 12.31 -9.04
N VAL A 143 -10.12 12.42 -7.78
CA VAL A 143 -10.96 11.99 -6.64
C VAL A 143 -11.98 13.08 -6.37
N ILE A 144 -13.24 12.75 -6.58
CA ILE A 144 -14.36 13.63 -6.23
C ILE A 144 -14.77 13.28 -4.80
N ARG A 145 -14.59 14.23 -3.88
CA ARG A 145 -15.05 14.12 -2.48
C ARG A 145 -16.51 14.57 -2.41
N TYR A 146 -17.38 13.71 -1.93
CA TYR A 146 -18.77 14.07 -1.63
C TYR A 146 -18.90 14.36 -0.14
N GLY A 147 -18.80 15.65 0.21
CA GLY A 147 -19.16 16.14 1.54
C GLY A 147 -20.60 15.76 1.88
N ARG A 148 -20.81 15.22 3.09
CA ARG A 148 -22.14 14.85 3.61
C ARG A 148 -23.13 16.02 3.71
N ASP A 149 -22.65 17.26 3.60
CA ASP A 149 -23.47 18.46 3.53
C ASP A 149 -23.71 18.82 2.06
N GLY A 150 -24.97 18.75 1.64
CA GLY A 150 -25.43 18.88 0.25
C GLY A 150 -25.30 20.26 -0.38
N ASP A 151 -24.19 20.95 -0.19
CA ASP A 151 -23.83 22.16 -0.92
C ASP A 151 -22.66 21.85 -1.87
N SER A 152 -23.04 21.30 -3.02
CA SER A 152 -22.14 20.92 -4.09
C SER A 152 -21.47 22.17 -4.70
N MET A 153 -20.26 22.50 -4.25
CA MET A 153 -19.30 23.21 -5.10
C MET A 153 -18.23 22.24 -5.57
N LEU A 154 -18.29 21.97 -6.87
CA LEU A 154 -17.34 21.19 -7.67
C LEU A 154 -15.95 21.86 -7.61
N GLY A 155 -15.24 21.68 -6.49
CA GLY A 155 -13.85 22.06 -6.36
C GLY A 155 -13.00 21.11 -7.19
N VAL A 156 -12.65 21.50 -8.40
CA VAL A 156 -11.59 20.83 -9.17
C VAL A 156 -10.27 21.08 -8.44
N TRP A 157 -9.81 20.11 -7.66
CA TRP A 157 -8.54 20.21 -6.94
C TRP A 157 -7.40 19.61 -7.75
N LYS A 158 -6.28 20.36 -7.76
CA LYS A 158 -5.13 20.17 -8.64
C LYS A 158 -4.38 18.85 -8.40
N GLN A 159 -4.09 18.22 -9.54
CA GLN A 159 -3.06 17.23 -9.81
C GLN A 159 -1.77 17.44 -8.96
N LYS A 160 -1.35 16.41 -8.22
CA LYS A 160 0.07 16.25 -7.86
C LYS A 160 0.70 15.34 -8.89
N SER A 161 1.40 15.93 -9.85
CA SER A 161 2.22 15.22 -10.82
C SER A 161 3.52 14.75 -10.15
N SER A 162 3.77 13.45 -10.11
CA SER A 162 5.13 12.93 -9.90
C SER A 162 5.85 12.92 -11.24
N ALA A 163 6.38 14.07 -11.65
CA ALA A 163 7.24 14.15 -12.83
C ALA A 163 8.66 13.73 -12.43
N ASN A 164 9.12 12.59 -12.95
CA ASN A 164 10.50 12.17 -12.90
C ASN A 164 11.42 13.28 -13.44
N SER A 165 12.43 13.65 -12.64
CA SER A 165 13.55 14.47 -13.07
C SER A 165 14.40 13.68 -14.07
N VAL A 166 14.13 13.83 -15.36
CA VAL A 166 15.13 13.54 -16.40
C VAL A 166 15.68 14.89 -16.85
N GLY A 167 16.79 15.30 -16.23
CA GLY A 167 17.58 16.42 -16.70
C GLY A 167 18.16 16.10 -18.07
N LYS A 168 17.59 16.68 -19.12
CA LYS A 168 18.28 16.84 -20.40
C LYS A 168 19.30 17.96 -20.23
N THR A 169 20.58 17.61 -20.05
CA THR A 169 21.67 18.52 -20.37
C THR A 169 21.94 18.44 -21.87
N SER A 170 21.37 19.37 -22.63
CA SER A 170 21.93 19.78 -23.91
C SER A 170 22.92 20.89 -23.63
N GLN A 171 24.22 20.61 -23.70
CA GLN A 171 25.25 21.64 -23.85
C GLN A 171 25.66 21.67 -25.32
N THR A 172 25.29 22.77 -25.96
CA THR A 172 25.90 23.29 -27.18
C THR A 172 27.31 23.77 -26.85
N THR A 173 28.30 23.33 -27.61
CA THR A 173 29.50 24.13 -27.89
C THR A 173 29.91 23.84 -29.32
#